data_AF-A0A959PDK8-F1
#
_entry.id   AF-A0A959PDK8-F1
#
_cell.length_a   1.000
_cell.length_b   1.000
_cell.length_c   1.000
_cell.angle_alpha   90.00
_cell.angle_beta   90.00
_cell.angle_gamma   90.00
#
_symmetry.space_group_name_H-M   'P 1'
#
loop_
_entity.id
_entity.type
_entity.pdbx_description
1 polymer ?
#
loop_
_entity_poly.entity_id
_entity_poly.type
_entity_poly.pdbx_seq_one_letter_code
_entity_poly.pdbx_strand_id
1 'polypeptide(L)'
;MARNWWKFLGLALVLYASITTLLTPLDPGILTTDRSQLEPGVQEFTVLAFNTHFESEKDNLLIFLKSEEITLCGEVVEVSDDVHARVRFDIPERMPLVLADLYVNNPSDGTLYLPNAVSLNNMNAEASLPESCAQRPTSEEVEAFGFPFLPTIFETIKNLIFHVPMWFTMFFLMGISFVQSLLFLNKSAMKNDIRAEQSVMVGLVFCILGLTTGSVWARFTWGAWWVNDPQLNGAMATFLIYAAYLVLRRSVNEESKRARVAAVYNIFAFVMLVVLLMILPKFTESLHPGKGGTPAFSSYDLDSALRTVFYPAVLGWILIGYWIYTMRLRLTNLTRKVLYNE
;
A
#
# COMPACT_ATOMS: atom_id res chain seq x y z
N MET A 1 25.65 4.41 27.45
CA MET A 1 24.87 4.72 26.23
C MET A 1 24.75 3.54 25.25
N ALA A 2 25.76 2.69 25.08
CA ALA A 2 25.80 1.62 24.07
C ALA A 2 24.75 0.47 24.17
N ARG A 3 23.98 0.31 25.27
CA ARG A 3 23.01 -0.82 25.39
C ARG A 3 21.60 -0.52 24.88
N ASN A 4 21.26 0.75 24.67
CA ASN A 4 19.90 1.21 24.33
C ASN A 4 19.81 2.00 23.02
N TRP A 5 20.90 2.10 22.25
CA TRP A 5 20.98 2.92 21.04
C TRP A 5 19.87 2.57 20.02
N TRP A 6 19.55 1.29 19.87
CA TRP A 6 18.52 0.81 18.94
C TRP A 6 17.10 1.32 19.27
N LYS A 7 16.83 1.71 20.52
CA LYS A 7 15.54 2.32 20.90
C LYS A 7 15.45 3.75 20.38
N PHE A 8 16.53 4.51 20.51
CA PHE A 8 16.64 5.85 19.96
C PHE A 8 16.66 5.81 18.44
N LEU A 9 17.31 4.81 17.83
CA LEU A 9 17.22 4.57 16.40
C LEU A 9 15.77 4.32 15.98
N GLY A 10 15.04 3.43 16.65
CA GLY A 10 13.63 3.16 16.33
C GLY A 10 12.77 4.42 16.33
N LEU A 11 12.92 5.26 17.35
CA LEU A 11 12.23 6.56 17.43
C LEU A 11 12.68 7.52 16.31
N ALA A 12 13.98 7.63 16.07
CA ALA A 12 14.53 8.50 15.03
C ALA A 12 14.05 8.11 13.62
N LEU A 13 13.97 6.81 13.32
CA LEU A 13 13.50 6.31 12.04
C LEU A 13 12.00 6.60 11.83
N VAL A 14 11.16 6.41 12.85
CA VAL A 14 9.74 6.75 12.75
C VAL A 14 9.53 8.26 12.65
N LEU A 15 10.31 9.07 13.37
CA LEU A 15 10.27 10.53 13.24
C LEU A 15 10.72 10.99 11.86
N TYR A 16 11.82 10.45 11.34
CA TYR A 16 12.29 10.70 9.98
C TYR A 16 11.19 10.36 8.97
N ALA A 17 10.62 9.15 9.05
CA ALA A 17 9.55 8.75 8.15
C ALA A 17 8.34 9.68 8.25
N SER A 18 7.93 10.06 9.46
CA SER A 18 6.79 10.94 9.68
C SER A 18 7.00 12.34 9.09
N ILE A 19 8.17 12.93 9.35
CA ILE A 19 8.50 14.28 8.87
C ILE A 19 8.62 14.26 7.35
N THR A 20 9.39 13.32 6.78
CA THR A 20 9.59 13.23 5.34
C THR A 20 8.27 12.97 4.62
N THR A 21 7.44 12.05 5.10
CA THR A 21 6.11 11.78 4.50
C THR A 21 5.19 12.99 4.47
N LEU A 22 5.25 13.87 5.48
CA LEU A 22 4.42 15.07 5.53
C LEU A 22 4.97 16.22 4.68
N LEU A 23 6.28 16.27 4.47
CA LEU A 23 6.94 17.33 3.72
C LEU A 23 7.13 17.00 2.23
N THR A 24 7.19 15.72 1.87
CA THR A 24 7.34 15.29 0.47
C THR A 24 6.02 15.47 -0.28
N PRO A 25 5.99 16.27 -1.36
CA PRO A 25 4.81 16.41 -2.22
C PRO A 25 4.60 15.13 -3.05
N LEU A 26 3.43 15.02 -3.67
CA LEU A 26 3.21 14.04 -4.72
C LEU A 26 3.87 14.51 -6.02
N ASP A 27 4.32 13.56 -6.82
CA ASP A 27 4.77 13.82 -8.18
C ASP A 27 3.65 14.42 -9.05
N PRO A 28 3.99 15.09 -10.15
CA PRO A 28 3.01 15.55 -11.11
C PRO A 28 2.16 14.39 -11.65
N GLY A 29 0.90 14.65 -12.00
CA GLY A 29 0.03 13.61 -12.53
C GLY A 29 -1.29 14.11 -13.07
N ILE A 30 -2.02 13.24 -13.77
CA ILE A 30 -3.32 13.57 -14.37
C ILE A 30 -4.43 13.11 -13.42
N LEU A 31 -5.31 14.02 -13.00
CA LEU A 31 -6.44 13.71 -12.12
C LEU A 31 -7.61 13.11 -12.90
N THR A 32 -8.07 13.80 -13.94
CA THR A 32 -9.27 13.40 -14.69
C THR A 32 -9.38 14.18 -16.00
N THR A 33 -10.37 13.83 -16.81
CA THR A 33 -10.80 14.56 -18.00
C THR A 33 -12.25 15.00 -17.82
N ASP A 34 -12.63 16.15 -18.38
CA ASP A 34 -14.02 16.63 -18.34
C ASP A 34 -14.98 15.78 -19.20
N ARG A 35 -14.42 14.99 -20.13
CA ARG A 35 -15.13 13.96 -20.90
C ARG A 35 -14.54 12.58 -20.65
N SER A 36 -15.41 11.63 -20.33
CA SER A 36 -15.08 10.20 -20.16
C SER A 36 -15.59 9.33 -21.30
N GLN A 37 -16.35 9.90 -22.24
CA GLN A 37 -16.88 9.23 -23.43
C GLN A 37 -16.53 10.06 -24.66
N LEU A 38 -15.90 9.41 -25.64
CA LEU A 38 -15.58 10.01 -26.93
C LEU A 38 -16.41 9.37 -28.04
N GLU A 39 -16.81 10.18 -29.00
CA GLU A 39 -17.48 9.77 -30.23
C GLU A 39 -16.52 9.93 -31.42
N PRO A 40 -16.73 9.19 -32.52
CA PRO A 40 -15.97 9.41 -33.76
C PRO A 40 -15.94 10.87 -34.23
N GLY A 41 -14.85 11.25 -34.88
CA GLY A 41 -14.57 12.60 -35.36
C GLY A 41 -13.76 13.44 -34.39
N VAL A 42 -13.73 14.75 -34.64
CA VAL A 42 -12.94 15.70 -33.85
C VAL A 42 -13.60 15.92 -32.49
N GLN A 43 -12.89 15.51 -31.43
CA GLN A 43 -13.31 15.68 -30.05
C GLN A 43 -12.34 16.59 -29.32
N GLU A 44 -12.89 17.54 -28.58
CA GLU A 44 -12.14 18.38 -27.66
C GLU A 44 -12.59 18.14 -26.22
N PHE A 45 -11.62 18.06 -25.32
CA PHE A 45 -11.85 17.89 -23.90
C PHE A 45 -10.71 18.52 -23.09
N THR A 46 -10.96 18.75 -21.82
CA THR A 46 -10.01 19.37 -20.89
C THR A 46 -9.40 18.29 -20.02
N VAL A 47 -8.07 18.27 -19.95
CA VAL A 47 -7.27 17.46 -19.04
C VAL A 47 -7.02 18.28 -17.79
N LEU A 48 -7.44 17.73 -16.64
CA LEU A 48 -7.12 18.27 -15.31
C LEU A 48 -5.96 17.48 -14.73
N ALA A 49 -4.89 18.17 -14.40
CA ALA A 49 -3.68 17.62 -13.81
C ALA A 49 -3.45 18.13 -12.37
N PHE A 50 -2.36 17.69 -11.76
CA PHE A 50 -1.96 18.05 -10.41
C PHE A 50 -0.44 18.23 -10.36
N ASN A 51 0.01 19.32 -9.75
CA ASN A 51 1.43 19.64 -9.54
C ASN A 51 2.27 19.61 -10.83
N THR A 52 1.64 19.93 -11.98
CA THR A 52 2.26 20.00 -13.31
C THR A 52 2.74 21.41 -13.64
N HIS A 53 3.46 21.54 -14.75
CA HIS A 53 4.03 22.79 -15.25
C HIS A 53 3.53 23.09 -16.68
N PHE A 54 2.27 22.80 -16.98
CA PHE A 54 1.72 22.87 -18.34
C PHE A 54 1.82 24.26 -18.96
N GLU A 55 1.67 25.33 -18.17
CA GLU A 55 1.71 26.71 -18.70
C GLU A 55 3.13 27.06 -19.17
N SER A 56 4.12 26.67 -18.37
CA SER A 56 5.53 26.90 -18.68
C SER A 56 6.06 26.03 -19.84
N GLU A 57 5.48 24.84 -20.03
CA GLU A 57 5.86 23.86 -21.07
C GLU A 57 4.86 23.78 -22.23
N LYS A 58 3.99 24.79 -22.40
CA LYS A 58 2.87 24.74 -23.34
C LYS A 58 3.24 24.36 -24.79
N ASP A 59 4.43 24.74 -25.23
CA ASP A 59 4.93 24.50 -26.59
C ASP A 59 5.61 23.11 -26.73
N ASN A 60 5.87 22.43 -25.62
CA ASN A 60 6.53 21.12 -25.53
C ASN A 60 5.61 20.00 -25.03
N LEU A 61 4.31 20.28 -24.84
CA LEU A 61 3.34 19.28 -24.40
C LEU A 61 3.01 18.29 -25.52
N LEU A 62 3.28 17.02 -25.25
CA LEU A 62 2.93 15.91 -26.13
C LEU A 62 1.80 15.11 -25.49
N ILE A 63 0.73 14.83 -26.24
CA ILE A 63 -0.47 14.17 -25.69
C ILE A 63 -0.91 13.02 -26.59
N PHE A 64 -1.19 11.87 -25.98
CA PHE A 64 -1.52 10.65 -26.70
C PHE A 64 -2.59 9.84 -25.97
N LEU A 65 -3.45 9.17 -26.73
CA LEU A 65 -4.35 8.12 -26.23
C LEU A 65 -3.82 6.76 -26.66
N LYS A 66 -3.76 5.81 -25.74
CA LYS A 66 -3.31 4.44 -26.01
C LYS A 66 -4.36 3.43 -25.60
N SER A 67 -4.62 2.44 -26.45
CA SER A 67 -5.40 1.26 -26.11
C SER A 67 -4.82 0.04 -26.77
N GLU A 68 -4.47 -0.96 -25.97
CA GLU A 68 -3.80 -2.18 -26.42
C GLU A 68 -2.56 -1.84 -27.27
N GLU A 69 -2.60 -2.08 -28.59
CA GLU A 69 -1.51 -1.80 -29.53
C GLU A 69 -1.66 -0.47 -30.29
N ILE A 70 -2.77 0.25 -30.11
CA ILE A 70 -3.07 1.47 -30.86
C ILE A 70 -2.69 2.71 -30.06
N THR A 71 -2.02 3.66 -30.72
CA THR A 71 -1.71 4.99 -30.16
C THR A 71 -2.25 6.08 -31.08
N LEU A 72 -3.06 6.98 -30.55
CA LEU A 72 -3.55 8.19 -31.22
C LEU A 72 -2.87 9.41 -30.63
N CYS A 73 -2.57 10.38 -31.48
CA CYS A 73 -1.93 11.62 -31.05
C CYS A 73 -2.96 12.74 -31.02
N GLY A 74 -2.86 13.56 -29.98
CA GLY A 74 -3.69 14.73 -29.81
C GLY A 74 -2.90 16.01 -30.06
N GLU A 75 -3.63 17.09 -30.27
CA GLU A 75 -3.11 18.45 -30.32
C GLU A 75 -3.51 19.20 -29.05
N VAL A 76 -2.59 19.98 -28.48
CA VAL A 76 -2.92 20.93 -27.42
C VAL A 76 -3.53 22.17 -28.05
N VAL A 77 -4.80 22.42 -27.77
CA VAL A 77 -5.55 23.58 -28.29
C VAL A 77 -5.24 24.83 -27.48
N GLU A 78 -5.26 24.69 -26.16
CA GLU A 78 -5.11 25.80 -25.22
C GLU A 78 -4.59 25.26 -23.89
N VAL A 79 -3.64 25.96 -23.27
CA VAL A 79 -3.26 25.74 -21.88
C VAL A 79 -3.76 26.94 -21.09
N SER A 80 -4.65 26.69 -20.13
CA SER A 80 -5.27 27.77 -19.36
C SER A 80 -4.45 28.15 -18.13
N ASP A 81 -3.77 27.17 -17.53
CA ASP A 81 -2.84 27.32 -16.42
C ASP A 81 -1.97 26.05 -16.31
N ASP A 82 -1.14 25.97 -15.28
CA ASP A 82 -0.22 24.86 -15.03
C ASP A 82 -0.87 23.48 -14.91
N VAL A 83 -2.18 23.39 -14.65
CA VAL A 83 -2.90 22.12 -14.43
C VAL A 83 -4.07 21.88 -15.39
N HIS A 84 -4.41 22.83 -16.27
CA HIS A 84 -5.49 22.69 -17.24
C HIS A 84 -4.98 22.81 -18.68
N ALA A 85 -5.11 21.73 -19.44
CA ALA A 85 -4.85 21.72 -20.88
C ALA A 85 -6.09 21.25 -21.65
N ARG A 86 -6.57 22.06 -22.60
CA ARG A 86 -7.59 21.66 -23.57
C ARG A 86 -6.92 20.97 -24.74
N VAL A 87 -7.38 19.76 -25.04
CA VAL A 87 -6.77 18.86 -26.01
C VAL A 87 -7.78 18.48 -27.07
N ARG A 88 -7.30 18.24 -28.28
CA ARG A 88 -8.09 17.82 -29.44
C ARG A 88 -7.57 16.49 -29.95
N PHE A 89 -8.49 15.57 -30.21
CA PHE A 89 -8.20 14.30 -30.86
C PHE A 89 -9.13 14.11 -32.06
N ASP A 90 -8.61 13.58 -33.16
CA ASP A 90 -9.42 13.09 -34.27
C ASP A 90 -9.62 11.58 -34.10
N ILE A 91 -10.83 11.18 -33.74
CA ILE A 91 -11.17 9.79 -33.42
C ILE A 91 -11.66 9.06 -34.67
N PRO A 92 -10.96 8.02 -35.16
CA PRO A 92 -11.40 7.23 -36.29
C PRO A 92 -12.77 6.56 -36.09
N GLU A 93 -13.59 6.53 -37.14
CA GLU A 93 -14.93 5.89 -37.14
C GLU A 93 -14.93 4.37 -36.90
N ARG A 94 -13.78 3.71 -37.01
CA ARG A 94 -13.65 2.24 -36.98
C ARG A 94 -12.53 1.83 -36.02
N MET A 95 -12.76 2.02 -34.73
CA MET A 95 -11.75 1.75 -33.73
C MET A 95 -12.24 0.70 -32.72
N PRO A 96 -11.50 -0.40 -32.52
CA PRO A 96 -11.83 -1.41 -31.52
C PRO A 96 -11.44 -0.91 -30.12
N LEU A 97 -11.95 0.24 -29.74
CA LEU A 97 -11.58 0.93 -28.52
C LEU A 97 -12.69 0.77 -27.49
N VAL A 98 -12.40 0.06 -26.40
CA VAL A 98 -13.30 -0.11 -25.27
C VAL A 98 -12.92 0.88 -24.16
N LEU A 99 -11.63 1.02 -23.87
CA LEU A 99 -11.04 1.94 -22.89
C LEU A 99 -9.67 2.41 -23.39
N ALA A 100 -9.41 3.72 -23.38
CA ALA A 100 -8.11 4.30 -23.71
C ALA A 100 -7.47 4.98 -22.50
N ASP A 101 -6.17 4.75 -22.37
CA ASP A 101 -5.29 5.43 -21.44
C ASP A 101 -4.81 6.75 -22.03
N LEU A 102 -4.70 7.79 -21.21
CA LEU A 102 -4.19 9.10 -21.60
C LEU A 102 -2.75 9.27 -21.10
N TYR A 103 -1.89 9.74 -21.99
CA TYR A 103 -0.51 10.11 -21.70
C TYR A 103 -0.30 11.58 -22.02
N VAL A 104 0.36 12.30 -21.12
CA VAL A 104 0.86 13.65 -21.35
C VAL A 104 2.34 13.65 -21.02
N ASN A 105 3.19 14.16 -21.91
CA ASN A 105 4.63 14.24 -21.68
C ASN A 105 5.13 15.67 -21.88
N ASN A 106 6.01 16.11 -21.00
CA ASN A 106 6.82 17.32 -21.19
C ASN A 106 8.16 17.20 -20.44
N PRO A 107 9.15 18.07 -20.75
CA PRO A 107 10.48 18.01 -20.12
C PRO A 107 10.50 18.24 -18.61
N SER A 108 9.56 19.03 -18.07
CA SER A 108 9.55 19.43 -16.65
C SER A 108 8.81 18.43 -15.75
N ASP A 109 7.78 17.76 -16.25
CA ASP A 109 6.91 16.83 -15.51
C ASP A 109 7.16 15.36 -15.87
N GLY A 110 7.88 15.09 -16.96
CA GLY A 110 8.10 13.74 -17.47
C GLY A 110 6.85 13.19 -18.15
N THR A 111 6.66 11.86 -18.10
CA THR A 111 5.47 11.20 -18.66
C THR A 111 4.41 10.97 -17.61
N LEU A 112 3.29 11.67 -17.76
CA LEU A 112 2.09 11.53 -16.93
C LEU A 112 1.13 10.51 -17.55
N TYR A 113 0.43 9.78 -16.70
CA TYR A 113 -0.43 8.66 -17.08
C TYR A 113 -1.78 8.69 -16.36
N LEU A 114 -2.87 8.55 -17.11
CA LEU A 114 -4.22 8.32 -16.59
C LEU A 114 -4.80 7.04 -17.22
N PRO A 115 -4.98 5.95 -16.44
CA PRO A 115 -5.58 4.73 -16.93
C PRO A 115 -7.07 4.91 -17.23
N ASN A 116 -7.57 4.29 -18.30
CA ASN A 116 -8.98 4.27 -18.68
C ASN A 116 -9.62 5.67 -18.70
N ALA A 117 -8.86 6.69 -19.14
CA ALA A 117 -9.26 8.08 -19.13
C ALA A 117 -10.55 8.31 -19.92
N VAL A 118 -10.69 7.64 -21.06
CA VAL A 118 -11.85 7.76 -21.93
C VAL A 118 -12.30 6.40 -22.44
N SER A 119 -13.61 6.22 -22.50
CA SER A 119 -14.26 5.10 -23.18
C SER A 119 -14.77 5.55 -24.54
N LEU A 120 -14.77 4.64 -25.51
CA LEU A 120 -15.25 4.94 -26.85
C LEU A 120 -16.46 4.08 -27.15
N ASN A 121 -17.50 4.72 -27.65
CA ASN A 121 -18.75 4.06 -27.94
C ASN A 121 -18.71 3.59 -29.40
N ASN A 122 -18.14 2.42 -29.66
CA ASN A 122 -18.17 1.87 -31.02
C ASN A 122 -18.34 0.35 -31.06
N MET A 123 -19.30 -0.10 -31.87
CA MET A 123 -19.57 -1.51 -32.15
C MET A 123 -19.11 -1.83 -33.57
N ASN A 124 -17.98 -2.54 -33.66
CA ASN A 124 -17.45 -3.29 -34.80
C ASN A 124 -16.26 -2.70 -35.60
N ALA A 125 -15.28 -3.61 -35.73
CA ALA A 125 -14.40 -3.91 -36.86
C ALA A 125 -13.10 -3.12 -37.09
N GLU A 126 -12.08 -3.95 -37.36
CA GLU A 126 -10.71 -3.73 -37.80
C GLU A 126 -10.54 -2.54 -38.75
N ALA A 127 -9.68 -1.58 -38.37
CA ALA A 127 -9.19 -0.54 -39.25
C ALA A 127 -7.66 -0.50 -39.28
N SER A 128 -7.13 -0.21 -40.46
CA SER A 128 -5.71 0.06 -40.66
C SER A 128 -5.32 1.36 -39.96
N LEU A 129 -4.27 1.25 -39.15
CA LEU A 129 -3.76 2.29 -38.26
C LEU A 129 -3.11 3.43 -39.07
N PRO A 130 -3.39 4.71 -38.76
CA PRO A 130 -2.50 5.78 -39.18
C PRO A 130 -1.12 5.58 -38.51
N GLU A 131 -0.06 5.88 -39.26
CA GLU A 131 1.32 5.66 -38.85
C GLU A 131 1.62 6.32 -37.50
N SER A 132 2.25 5.53 -36.63
CA SER A 132 2.68 5.84 -35.27
C SER A 132 3.33 7.22 -35.14
N CYS A 133 2.97 7.99 -34.11
CA CYS A 133 3.76 9.15 -33.72
C CYS A 133 5.22 8.76 -33.49
N ALA A 134 6.12 9.51 -34.13
CA ALA A 134 7.56 9.25 -34.17
C ALA A 134 8.29 9.49 -32.83
N GLN A 135 7.60 10.04 -31.83
CA GLN A 135 8.16 10.26 -30.50
C GLN A 135 7.55 9.23 -29.55
N ARG A 136 8.27 8.13 -29.34
CA ARG A 136 8.05 7.30 -28.16
C ARG A 136 8.31 8.17 -26.94
N PRO A 137 7.49 8.09 -25.88
CA PRO A 137 7.84 8.73 -24.62
C PRO A 137 9.21 8.20 -24.23
N THR A 138 10.23 9.04 -24.33
CA THR A 138 11.46 8.79 -23.60
C THR A 138 11.03 8.81 -22.15
N SER A 139 11.27 7.70 -21.45
CA SER A 139 11.15 7.60 -20.01
C SER A 139 12.22 8.49 -19.36
N GLU A 140 12.17 9.79 -19.62
CA GLU A 140 12.89 10.76 -18.82
C GLU A 140 12.13 10.83 -17.51
N GLU A 141 12.53 9.94 -16.60
CA GLU A 141 12.26 10.05 -15.18
C GLU A 141 12.74 11.45 -14.77
N VAL A 142 11.81 12.36 -14.55
CA VAL A 142 12.17 13.61 -13.88
C VAL A 142 12.59 13.22 -12.47
N GLU A 143 13.87 13.45 -12.15
CA GLU A 143 14.51 13.16 -10.86
C GLU A 143 13.98 14.03 -9.70
N ALA A 144 12.67 14.27 -9.63
CA ALA A 144 12.07 14.94 -8.50
C ALA A 144 11.89 13.93 -7.34
N PHE A 145 12.35 14.28 -6.14
CA PHE A 145 12.06 13.49 -4.94
C PHE A 145 10.62 13.74 -4.50
N GLY A 146 9.66 13.03 -5.10
CA GLY A 146 8.26 13.06 -4.73
C GLY A 146 7.69 11.66 -4.51
N PHE A 147 6.46 11.59 -4.00
CA PHE A 147 5.76 10.31 -3.92
C PHE A 147 4.96 10.07 -5.19
N PRO A 148 4.91 8.82 -5.69
CA PRO A 148 4.30 8.54 -6.98
C PRO A 148 2.83 8.94 -6.97
N PHE A 149 2.44 9.67 -8.01
CA PHE A 149 1.05 10.06 -8.20
C PHE A 149 0.24 8.86 -8.70
N LEU A 150 -0.77 8.48 -7.93
CA LEU A 150 -1.69 7.41 -8.27
C LEU A 150 -3.13 7.94 -8.11
N PRO A 151 -3.89 8.14 -9.20
CA PRO A 151 -5.19 8.83 -9.16
C PRO A 151 -6.16 8.28 -8.12
N THR A 152 -6.18 6.95 -7.93
CA THR A 152 -7.09 6.27 -7.00
C THR A 152 -6.79 6.56 -5.53
N ILE A 153 -5.51 6.62 -5.15
CA ILE A 153 -5.11 6.78 -3.74
C ILE A 153 -4.63 8.20 -3.44
N PHE A 154 -4.11 8.93 -4.41
CA PHE A 154 -3.68 10.33 -4.32
C PHE A 154 -2.92 10.58 -3.01
N GLU A 155 -3.29 11.61 -2.24
CA GLU A 155 -2.67 11.95 -0.95
C GLU A 155 -2.76 10.85 0.12
N THR A 156 -3.69 9.90 -0.02
CA THR A 156 -3.83 8.79 0.96
C THR A 156 -2.67 7.79 0.87
N ILE A 157 -1.85 7.82 -0.19
CA ILE A 157 -0.61 7.04 -0.29
C ILE A 157 0.33 7.29 0.90
N LYS A 158 0.30 8.50 1.50
CA LYS A 158 1.11 8.84 2.68
C LYS A 158 0.80 7.96 3.88
N ASN A 159 -0.44 7.47 4.01
CA ASN A 159 -0.81 6.53 5.08
C ASN A 159 -0.11 5.17 4.96
N LEU A 160 0.36 4.80 3.77
CA LEU A 160 1.12 3.57 3.53
C LEU A 160 2.34 3.44 4.44
N ILE A 161 3.05 4.56 4.67
CA ILE A 161 4.27 4.65 5.48
C ILE A 161 4.01 4.37 6.98
N PHE A 162 2.75 4.42 7.40
CA PHE A 162 2.34 4.08 8.76
C PHE A 162 1.66 2.72 8.82
N HIS A 163 0.62 2.55 8.01
CA HIS A 163 -0.23 1.37 8.01
C HIS A 163 0.54 0.07 7.72
N VAL A 164 1.31 0.05 6.63
CA VAL A 164 1.98 -1.18 6.19
C VAL A 164 3.13 -1.58 7.14
N PRO A 165 4.01 -0.68 7.61
CA PRO A 165 4.99 -0.99 8.64
C PRO A 165 4.43 -1.55 9.95
N MET A 166 3.22 -1.13 10.36
CA MET A 166 2.54 -1.71 11.52
C MET A 166 2.19 -3.19 11.30
N TRP A 167 1.77 -3.57 10.08
CA TRP A 167 1.57 -4.98 9.73
C TRP A 167 2.89 -5.77 9.75
N PHE A 168 3.97 -5.24 9.19
CA PHE A 168 5.30 -5.90 9.28
C PHE A 168 5.71 -6.13 10.73
N THR A 169 5.45 -5.16 11.61
CA THR A 169 5.72 -5.27 13.04
C THR A 169 4.86 -6.35 13.69
N MET A 170 3.57 -6.43 13.33
CA MET A 170 2.67 -7.50 13.77
C MET A 170 3.19 -8.87 13.34
N PHE A 171 3.52 -9.06 12.06
CA PHE A 171 4.09 -10.31 11.53
C PHE A 171 5.36 -10.71 12.26
N PHE A 172 6.27 -9.77 12.50
CA PHE A 172 7.50 -10.01 13.25
C PHE A 172 7.22 -10.52 14.67
N LEU A 173 6.31 -9.85 15.40
CA LEU A 173 5.93 -10.23 16.77
C LEU A 173 5.17 -11.58 16.82
N MET A 174 4.28 -11.84 15.86
CA MET A 174 3.63 -13.15 15.75
C MET A 174 4.62 -14.25 15.38
N GLY A 175 5.63 -13.94 14.56
CA GLY A 175 6.74 -14.85 14.24
C GLY A 175 7.59 -15.20 15.47
N ILE A 176 7.92 -14.21 16.31
CA ILE A 176 8.54 -14.46 17.62
C ILE A 176 7.65 -15.41 18.43
N SER A 177 6.34 -15.13 18.49
CA SER A 177 5.41 -15.96 19.25
C SER A 177 5.37 -17.41 18.78
N PHE A 178 5.28 -17.61 17.48
CA PHE A 178 5.31 -18.91 16.81
C PHE A 178 6.57 -19.70 17.18
N VAL A 179 7.75 -19.10 17.03
CA VAL A 179 9.03 -19.74 17.37
C VAL A 179 9.08 -20.10 18.86
N GLN A 180 8.64 -19.22 19.75
CA GLN A 180 8.63 -19.49 21.18
C GLN A 180 7.63 -20.60 21.55
N SER A 181 6.48 -20.70 20.88
CA SER A 181 5.54 -21.83 21.04
C SER A 181 6.15 -23.16 20.61
N LEU A 182 6.88 -23.21 19.50
CA LEU A 182 7.62 -24.42 19.08
C LEU A 182 8.69 -24.81 20.10
N LEU A 183 9.47 -23.83 20.58
CA LEU A 183 10.50 -24.06 21.60
C LEU A 183 9.90 -24.51 22.94
N PHE A 184 8.70 -24.02 23.29
CA PHE A 184 7.96 -24.49 24.44
C PHE A 184 7.55 -25.96 24.29
N LEU A 185 6.96 -26.36 23.16
CA LEU A 185 6.54 -27.75 22.96
C LEU A 185 7.71 -28.74 22.95
N ASN A 186 8.89 -28.30 22.50
CA ASN A 186 10.09 -29.13 22.53
C ASN A 186 10.70 -29.24 23.94
N LYS A 187 10.94 -28.10 24.61
CA LYS A 187 11.71 -28.07 25.88
C LYS A 187 10.86 -27.98 27.15
N SER A 188 9.55 -27.82 27.03
CA SER A 188 8.58 -27.58 28.12
C SER A 188 8.99 -26.47 29.09
N ALA A 189 9.79 -25.49 28.63
CA ALA A 189 10.29 -24.42 29.49
C ALA A 189 9.30 -23.25 29.55
N MET A 190 8.72 -22.98 30.72
CA MET A 190 7.67 -21.96 30.92
C MET A 190 8.07 -20.55 30.45
N LYS A 191 9.37 -20.23 30.50
CA LYS A 191 9.91 -18.98 29.95
C LYS A 191 9.55 -18.76 28.47
N ASN A 192 9.44 -19.82 27.67
CA ASN A 192 9.11 -19.74 26.26
C ASN A 192 7.61 -19.48 26.08
N ASP A 193 6.76 -20.05 26.93
CA ASP A 193 5.32 -19.77 26.93
C ASP A 193 5.03 -18.30 27.26
N ILE A 194 5.65 -17.77 28.32
CA ILE A 194 5.54 -16.35 28.69
C ILE A 194 5.99 -15.46 27.53
N ARG A 195 7.08 -15.81 26.86
CA ARG A 195 7.56 -15.07 25.69
C ARG A 195 6.58 -15.09 24.54
N ALA A 196 5.99 -16.25 24.25
CA ALA A 196 5.00 -16.38 23.19
C ALA A 196 3.78 -15.49 23.48
N GLU A 197 3.23 -15.56 24.69
CA GLU A 197 2.07 -14.78 25.11
C GLU A 197 2.33 -13.27 25.05
N GLN A 198 3.44 -12.80 25.60
CA GLN A 198 3.73 -11.36 25.59
C GLN A 198 3.96 -10.85 24.16
N SER A 199 4.50 -11.69 23.28
CA SER A 199 4.64 -11.33 21.87
C SER A 199 3.29 -11.24 21.16
N VAL A 200 2.36 -12.17 21.40
CA VAL A 200 0.98 -12.07 20.87
C VAL A 200 0.30 -10.81 21.38
N MET A 201 0.41 -10.50 22.68
CA MET A 201 -0.25 -9.34 23.27
C MET A 201 0.21 -8.02 22.63
N VAL A 202 1.51 -7.87 22.33
CA VAL A 202 2.00 -6.68 21.62
C VAL A 202 1.65 -6.75 20.13
N GLY A 203 1.75 -7.92 19.49
CA GLY A 203 1.35 -8.10 18.09
C GLY A 203 -0.12 -7.73 17.84
N LEU A 204 -1.01 -8.06 18.77
CA LEU A 204 -2.42 -7.68 18.71
C LEU A 204 -2.66 -6.17 18.77
N VAL A 205 -1.83 -5.41 19.50
CA VAL A 205 -1.89 -3.95 19.49
C VAL A 205 -1.59 -3.42 18.09
N PHE A 206 -0.53 -3.94 17.43
CA PHE A 206 -0.21 -3.57 16.06
C PHE A 206 -1.27 -4.05 15.05
N CYS A 207 -1.92 -5.18 15.30
CA CYS A 207 -3.05 -5.65 14.50
C CYS A 207 -4.25 -4.68 14.59
N ILE A 208 -4.60 -4.21 15.80
CA ILE A 208 -5.67 -3.21 16.00
C ILE A 208 -5.31 -1.88 15.32
N LEU A 209 -4.06 -1.42 15.46
CA LEU A 209 -3.59 -0.21 14.79
C LEU A 209 -3.65 -0.37 13.26
N GLY A 210 -3.23 -1.51 12.73
CA GLY A 210 -3.35 -1.85 11.31
C GLY A 210 -4.80 -1.83 10.83
N LEU A 211 -5.72 -2.50 11.54
CA LEU A 211 -7.15 -2.49 11.22
C LEU A 211 -7.74 -1.07 11.25
N THR A 212 -7.40 -0.28 12.25
CA THR A 212 -7.91 1.08 12.42
C THR A 212 -7.40 1.99 11.30
N THR A 213 -6.09 2.02 11.07
CA THR A 213 -5.48 2.84 10.01
C THR A 213 -5.91 2.40 8.61
N GLY A 214 -6.15 1.10 8.41
CA GLY A 214 -6.69 0.56 7.15
C GLY A 214 -8.14 0.94 6.92
N SER A 215 -8.97 0.91 7.97
CA SER A 215 -10.37 1.35 7.89
C SER A 215 -10.51 2.84 7.60
N VAL A 216 -9.66 3.68 8.23
CA VAL A 216 -9.55 5.10 7.88
C VAL A 216 -9.14 5.26 6.41
N TRP A 217 -8.14 4.51 5.96
CA TRP A 217 -7.69 4.56 4.56
C TRP A 217 -8.82 4.22 3.59
N ALA A 218 -9.53 3.11 3.83
CA ALA A 218 -10.66 2.67 3.02
C ALA A 218 -11.75 3.75 2.91
N ARG A 219 -12.02 4.48 4.00
CA ARG A 219 -13.02 5.57 4.01
C ARG A 219 -12.63 6.70 3.06
N PHE A 220 -11.36 7.07 3.00
CA PHE A 220 -10.89 8.18 2.15
C PHE A 220 -10.65 7.76 0.70
N THR A 221 -10.32 6.50 0.44
CA THR A 221 -10.05 6.00 -0.92
C THR A 221 -11.31 5.47 -1.61
N TRP A 222 -12.17 4.73 -0.89
CA TRP A 222 -13.34 4.04 -1.46
C TRP A 222 -14.68 4.52 -0.89
N GLY A 223 -14.67 5.53 -0.02
CA GLY A 223 -15.90 6.08 0.56
C GLY A 223 -16.55 5.20 1.62
N ALA A 224 -15.96 4.07 2.02
CA ALA A 224 -16.51 3.16 3.03
C ALA A 224 -15.47 2.74 4.06
N TRP A 225 -15.87 2.65 5.34
CA TRP A 225 -14.97 2.21 6.43
C TRP A 225 -14.51 0.76 6.28
N TRP A 226 -15.27 -0.04 5.55
CA TRP A 226 -14.97 -1.43 5.24
C TRP A 226 -15.57 -1.78 3.89
N VAL A 227 -14.75 -2.34 3.01
CA VAL A 227 -15.17 -2.86 1.70
C VAL A 227 -15.05 -4.37 1.71
N ASN A 228 -15.81 -5.05 0.85
CA ASN A 228 -15.74 -6.50 0.74
C ASN A 228 -14.46 -6.91 -0.03
N ASP A 229 -13.32 -6.82 0.64
CA ASP A 229 -12.01 -7.17 0.11
C ASP A 229 -11.39 -8.34 0.90
N PRO A 230 -10.78 -9.33 0.22
CA PRO A 230 -10.18 -10.52 0.85
C PRO A 230 -9.11 -10.21 1.90
N GLN A 231 -8.31 -9.16 1.73
CA GLN A 231 -7.27 -8.78 2.70
C GLN A 231 -7.85 -8.09 3.92
N LEU A 232 -8.83 -7.19 3.74
CA LEU A 232 -9.57 -6.59 4.86
C LEU A 232 -10.21 -7.70 5.71
N ASN A 233 -10.99 -8.58 5.08
CA ASN A 233 -11.66 -9.68 5.74
C ASN A 233 -10.67 -10.66 6.38
N GLY A 234 -9.56 -10.97 5.70
CA GLY A 234 -8.48 -11.81 6.23
C GLY A 234 -7.78 -11.20 7.45
N ALA A 235 -7.61 -9.88 7.48
CA ALA A 235 -7.06 -9.13 8.60
C ALA A 235 -8.00 -9.18 9.82
N MET A 236 -9.30 -8.97 9.63
CA MET A 236 -10.29 -9.12 10.70
C MET A 236 -10.36 -10.56 11.23
N ALA A 237 -10.37 -11.55 10.33
CA ALA A 237 -10.35 -12.95 10.72
C ALA A 237 -9.09 -13.30 11.53
N THR A 238 -7.92 -12.79 11.12
CA THR A 238 -6.66 -12.95 11.87
C THR A 238 -6.76 -12.36 13.27
N PHE A 239 -7.33 -11.15 13.41
CA PHE A 239 -7.57 -10.54 14.71
C PHE A 239 -8.46 -11.41 15.60
N LEU A 240 -9.57 -11.93 15.06
CA LEU A 240 -10.50 -12.79 15.81
C LEU A 240 -9.84 -14.10 16.26
N ILE A 241 -9.02 -14.72 15.41
CA ILE A 241 -8.24 -15.93 15.75
C ILE A 241 -7.30 -15.63 16.94
N TYR A 242 -6.56 -14.53 16.90
CA TYR A 242 -5.66 -14.18 18.01
C TYR A 242 -6.40 -13.66 19.27
N ALA A 243 -7.59 -13.08 19.11
CA ALA A 243 -8.46 -12.78 20.25
C ALA A 243 -8.94 -14.08 20.92
N ALA A 244 -9.33 -15.07 20.13
CA ALA A 244 -9.70 -16.39 20.62
C ALA A 244 -8.51 -17.11 21.30
N TYR A 245 -7.27 -16.93 20.83
CA TYR A 245 -6.08 -17.40 21.56
C TYR A 245 -6.01 -16.84 23.00
N LEU A 246 -6.29 -15.54 23.20
CA LEU A 246 -6.28 -14.95 24.54
C LEU A 246 -7.43 -15.47 25.41
N VAL A 247 -8.62 -15.64 24.85
CA VAL A 247 -9.78 -16.23 25.55
C VAL A 247 -9.47 -17.66 25.97
N LEU A 248 -8.92 -18.47 25.05
CA LEU A 248 -8.51 -19.85 25.31
C LEU A 248 -7.53 -19.93 26.48
N ARG A 249 -6.50 -19.07 26.49
CA ARG A 249 -5.54 -19.01 27.61
C ARG A 249 -6.20 -18.71 28.94
N ARG A 250 -7.17 -17.79 28.97
CA ARG A 250 -7.88 -17.43 30.21
C ARG A 250 -8.85 -18.51 30.68
N SER A 251 -9.31 -19.39 29.79
CA SER A 251 -10.25 -20.46 30.12
C SER A 251 -9.61 -21.69 30.79
N VAL A 252 -8.28 -21.81 30.76
CA VAL A 252 -7.55 -22.96 31.31
C VAL A 252 -6.85 -22.57 32.62
N ASN A 253 -7.30 -23.15 33.74
CA ASN A 253 -6.79 -22.84 35.07
C ASN A 253 -5.38 -23.38 35.32
N GLU A 254 -5.11 -24.63 34.92
CA GLU A 254 -3.82 -25.28 35.14
C GLU A 254 -2.75 -24.70 34.20
N GLU A 255 -1.68 -24.12 34.76
CA GLU A 255 -0.68 -23.37 34.00
C GLU A 255 0.05 -24.21 32.94
N SER A 256 0.44 -25.44 33.29
CA SER A 256 1.10 -26.38 32.38
C SER A 256 0.22 -26.73 31.17
N LYS A 257 -1.06 -27.04 31.42
CA LYS A 257 -2.07 -27.38 30.41
C LYS A 257 -2.38 -26.17 29.54
N ARG A 258 -2.54 -24.99 30.16
CA ARG A 258 -2.76 -23.70 29.47
C ARG A 258 -1.64 -23.44 28.48
N ALA A 259 -0.39 -23.53 28.93
CA ALA A 259 0.78 -23.28 28.08
C ALA A 259 0.83 -24.24 26.88
N ARG A 260 0.55 -25.53 27.09
CA ARG A 260 0.54 -26.54 26.01
C ARG A 260 -0.56 -26.31 24.99
N VAL A 261 -1.81 -26.12 25.45
CA VAL A 261 -2.96 -25.90 24.55
C VAL A 261 -2.79 -24.60 23.77
N ALA A 262 -2.32 -23.55 24.44
CA ALA A 262 -2.08 -22.26 23.80
C ALA A 262 -0.94 -22.33 22.78
N ALA A 263 0.16 -23.02 23.07
CA ALA A 263 1.26 -23.16 22.11
C ALA A 263 0.81 -23.84 20.81
N VAL A 264 0.00 -24.91 20.91
CA VAL A 264 -0.58 -25.59 19.74
C VAL A 264 -1.52 -24.65 18.97
N TYR A 265 -2.41 -23.95 19.67
CA TYR A 265 -3.32 -22.99 19.05
C TYR A 265 -2.55 -21.87 18.34
N ASN A 266 -1.49 -21.35 18.95
CA ASN A 266 -0.70 -20.25 18.38
C ASN A 266 0.00 -20.65 17.08
N ILE A 267 0.46 -21.89 16.99
CA ILE A 267 1.03 -22.45 15.75
C ILE A 267 -0.03 -22.46 14.65
N PHE A 268 -1.23 -22.96 14.95
CA PHE A 268 -2.36 -22.91 14.03
C PHE A 268 -2.72 -21.46 13.63
N ALA A 269 -2.80 -20.55 14.60
CA ALA A 269 -3.12 -19.14 14.38
C ALA A 269 -2.10 -18.45 13.45
N PHE A 270 -0.81 -18.73 13.63
CA PHE A 270 0.23 -18.17 12.77
C PHE A 270 0.14 -18.70 11.33
N VAL A 271 -0.13 -20.00 11.16
CA VAL A 271 -0.36 -20.59 9.84
C VAL A 271 -1.57 -19.94 9.16
N MET A 272 -2.68 -19.78 9.90
CA MET A 272 -3.88 -19.11 9.38
C MET A 272 -3.62 -17.66 9.02
N LEU A 273 -2.86 -16.91 9.83
CA LEU A 273 -2.43 -15.55 9.51
C LEU A 273 -1.68 -15.50 8.17
N VAL A 274 -0.74 -16.41 7.92
CA VAL A 274 -0.01 -16.48 6.64
C VAL A 274 -0.97 -16.81 5.49
N VAL A 275 -1.86 -17.78 5.68
CA VAL A 275 -2.85 -18.16 4.66
C VAL A 275 -3.75 -16.97 4.31
N LEU A 276 -4.33 -16.32 5.30
CA LEU A 276 -5.31 -15.25 5.12
C LEU A 276 -4.72 -13.98 4.52
N LEU A 277 -3.49 -13.60 4.89
CA LEU A 277 -2.91 -12.31 4.50
C LEU A 277 -1.88 -12.41 3.35
N MET A 278 -1.24 -13.56 3.16
CA MET A 278 -0.19 -13.72 2.14
C MET A 278 -0.61 -14.63 0.98
N ILE A 279 -1.42 -15.65 1.24
CA ILE A 279 -1.77 -16.66 0.24
C ILE A 279 -3.10 -16.32 -0.44
N LEU A 280 -4.19 -16.23 0.32
CA LEU A 280 -5.55 -15.98 -0.19
C LEU A 280 -5.66 -14.75 -1.11
N PRO A 281 -5.04 -13.59 -0.80
CA PRO A 281 -5.12 -12.41 -1.65
C PRO A 281 -4.45 -12.55 -3.03
N LYS A 282 -3.65 -13.59 -3.25
CA LYS A 282 -3.02 -13.85 -4.55
C LYS A 282 -3.94 -14.60 -5.52
N PHE A 283 -5.02 -15.19 -5.00
CA PHE A 283 -5.97 -16.00 -5.76
C PHE A 283 -7.33 -15.32 -5.89
N THR A 284 -7.42 -14.05 -5.51
CA THR A 284 -8.65 -13.27 -5.49
C THR A 284 -8.35 -11.85 -5.97
N GLU A 285 -9.31 -11.22 -6.65
CA GLU A 285 -9.20 -9.80 -6.96
C GLU A 285 -9.22 -8.99 -5.66
N SER A 286 -8.33 -8.01 -5.55
CA SER A 286 -8.19 -7.18 -4.36
C SER A 286 -8.09 -5.72 -4.77
N LEU A 287 -8.73 -4.86 -3.98
CA LEU A 287 -8.65 -3.40 -4.14
C LEU A 287 -7.33 -2.84 -3.62
N HIS A 288 -6.54 -3.66 -2.91
CA HIS A 288 -5.23 -3.23 -2.45
C HIS A 288 -4.32 -3.02 -3.66
N PRO A 289 -3.58 -1.91 -3.69
CA PRO A 289 -2.64 -1.69 -4.77
C PRO A 289 -1.66 -2.88 -4.86
N GLY A 290 -1.20 -3.24 -6.07
CA GLY A 290 -0.18 -4.26 -6.29
C GLY A 290 -0.60 -5.73 -6.19
N LYS A 291 -1.89 -6.05 -6.03
CA LYS A 291 -2.41 -7.43 -6.06
C LYS A 291 -3.63 -7.51 -6.97
N GLY A 292 -3.66 -8.47 -7.90
CA GLY A 292 -4.78 -8.68 -8.83
C GLY A 292 -4.59 -8.09 -10.23
N GLY A 293 -3.35 -7.97 -10.73
CA GLY A 293 -3.07 -7.44 -12.08
C GLY A 293 -3.08 -5.91 -12.17
N THR A 294 -3.43 -5.20 -11.10
CA THR A 294 -3.24 -3.75 -10.96
C THR A 294 -1.79 -3.44 -10.53
N PRO A 295 -1.02 -2.72 -11.34
CA PRO A 295 0.43 -2.53 -11.16
C PRO A 295 0.71 -1.45 -10.14
N ALA A 296 0.40 -1.71 -8.87
CA ALA A 296 0.58 -0.68 -7.85
C ALA A 296 1.54 -1.06 -6.72
N PHE A 297 2.24 -2.19 -6.81
CA PHE A 297 3.43 -2.51 -6.00
C PHE A 297 4.33 -3.57 -6.68
N SER A 298 4.60 -3.45 -7.98
CA SER A 298 5.71 -4.22 -8.57
C SER A 298 7.05 -3.63 -8.10
N SER A 299 8.14 -4.37 -8.25
CA SER A 299 9.50 -3.86 -8.02
C SER A 299 9.90 -2.70 -8.93
N TYR A 300 9.05 -2.32 -9.90
CA TYR A 300 9.20 -1.17 -10.78
C TYR A 300 8.41 0.07 -10.29
N ASP A 301 7.32 -0.08 -9.51
CA ASP A 301 6.37 1.03 -9.19
C ASP A 301 6.61 1.74 -7.86
N LEU A 302 7.46 1.19 -6.98
CA LEU A 302 7.94 1.96 -5.84
C LEU A 302 9.04 2.87 -6.35
N ASP A 303 8.70 4.12 -6.66
CA ASP A 303 9.69 5.15 -6.93
C ASP A 303 10.77 5.16 -5.83
N SER A 304 12.00 5.48 -6.24
CA SER A 304 13.18 5.52 -5.39
C SER A 304 12.93 6.35 -4.11
N ALA A 305 12.18 7.46 -4.20
CA ALA A 305 11.86 8.31 -3.06
C ALA A 305 10.97 7.60 -2.05
N LEU A 306 9.88 6.95 -2.48
CA LEU A 306 8.97 6.24 -1.58
C LEU A 306 9.69 5.13 -0.80
N ARG A 307 10.63 4.40 -1.44
CA ARG A 307 11.42 3.34 -0.78
C ARG A 307 12.33 3.88 0.32
N THR A 308 12.97 5.02 0.07
CA THR A 308 13.89 5.64 1.04
C THR A 308 13.19 6.03 2.34
N VAL A 309 11.88 6.28 2.29
CA VAL A 309 11.07 6.58 3.49
C VAL A 309 10.44 5.31 4.07
N PHE A 310 9.92 4.43 3.21
CA PHE A 310 9.18 3.24 3.60
C PHE A 310 10.02 2.23 4.40
N TYR A 311 11.20 1.85 3.94
CA TYR A 311 11.99 0.82 4.63
C TYR A 311 12.53 1.29 5.99
N PRO A 312 13.01 2.55 6.15
CA PRO A 312 13.27 3.11 7.47
C PRO A 312 12.05 3.08 8.39
N ALA A 313 10.85 3.37 7.88
CA ALA A 313 9.62 3.26 8.66
C ALA A 313 9.37 1.81 9.13
N VAL A 314 9.49 0.82 8.25
CA VAL A 314 9.39 -0.61 8.58
C VAL A 314 10.35 -0.97 9.72
N LEU A 315 11.62 -0.62 9.58
CA LEU A 315 12.62 -0.90 10.61
C LEU A 315 12.31 -0.17 11.92
N GLY A 316 11.93 1.11 11.85
CA GLY A 316 11.57 1.92 13.01
C GLY A 316 10.42 1.32 13.81
N TRP A 317 9.32 0.97 13.15
CA TRP A 317 8.15 0.35 13.78
C TRP A 317 8.47 -1.03 14.37
N ILE A 318 9.28 -1.86 13.69
CA ILE A 318 9.72 -3.16 14.24
C ILE A 318 10.54 -2.96 15.51
N LEU A 319 11.47 -1.99 15.53
CA LEU A 319 12.28 -1.69 16.72
C LEU A 319 11.41 -1.20 17.87
N ILE A 320 10.41 -0.34 17.61
CA ILE A 320 9.46 0.11 18.62
C ILE A 320 8.62 -1.06 19.15
N GLY A 321 8.05 -1.90 18.26
CA GLY A 321 7.27 -3.06 18.66
C GLY A 321 8.08 -4.05 19.48
N TYR A 322 9.32 -4.32 19.08
CA TYR A 322 10.25 -5.14 19.84
C TYR A 322 10.60 -4.50 21.20
N TRP A 323 10.77 -3.18 21.26
CA TRP A 323 10.98 -2.49 22.52
C TRP A 323 9.80 -2.67 23.48
N ILE A 324 8.57 -2.43 23.01
CA ILE A 324 7.35 -2.64 23.81
C ILE A 324 7.27 -4.09 24.29
N TYR A 325 7.55 -5.06 23.41
CA TYR A 325 7.64 -6.48 23.78
C TYR A 325 8.66 -6.73 24.90
N THR A 326 9.88 -6.20 24.81
CA THR A 326 10.88 -6.39 25.88
C THR A 326 10.49 -5.72 27.19
N MET A 327 9.73 -4.61 27.16
CA MET A 327 9.19 -3.97 28.36
C MET A 327 8.12 -4.82 29.02
N ARG A 328 7.18 -5.33 28.22
CA ARG A 328 6.13 -6.27 28.67
C ARG A 328 6.72 -7.52 29.31
N LEU A 329 7.75 -8.12 28.71
CA LEU A 329 8.45 -9.27 29.30
C LEU A 329 9.05 -8.97 30.66
N ARG A 330 9.73 -7.83 30.81
CA ARG A 330 10.34 -7.45 32.10
C ARG A 330 9.26 -7.24 33.16
N LEU A 331 8.17 -6.58 32.79
CA LEU A 331 7.04 -6.35 33.67
C LEU A 331 6.43 -7.69 34.14
N THR A 332 6.10 -8.59 33.20
CA THR A 332 5.54 -9.90 33.54
C THR A 332 6.48 -10.73 34.42
N ASN A 333 7.79 -10.71 34.13
CA ASN A 333 8.76 -11.42 34.95
C ASN A 333 8.81 -10.85 36.38
N LEU A 334 8.84 -9.52 36.54
CA LEU A 334 8.81 -8.89 37.87
C LEU A 334 7.52 -9.23 38.62
N THR A 335 6.37 -9.17 37.96
CA THR A 335 5.10 -9.56 38.55
C THR A 335 5.11 -11.01 39.02
N ARG A 336 5.67 -11.94 38.23
CA ARG A 336 5.80 -13.34 38.63
C ARG A 336 6.71 -13.51 39.84
N LYS A 337 7.86 -12.83 39.88
CA LYS A 337 8.75 -12.86 41.05
C LYS A 337 8.07 -12.39 42.32
N VAL A 338 7.29 -11.31 42.24
CA VAL A 338 6.56 -10.75 43.39
C VAL A 338 5.42 -11.67 43.85
N LEU A 339 4.67 -12.27 42.92
CA LEU A 339 3.50 -13.08 43.25
C LEU A 339 3.85 -14.53 43.65
N TYR A 340 4.90 -15.10 43.07
CA TYR A 340 5.24 -16.51 43.22
C TYR A 340 6.57 -16.75 43.94
N ASN A 341 7.28 -15.71 44.38
CA ASN A 341 8.62 -15.80 45.00
C ASN A 341 9.65 -16.58 44.14
N GLU A 342 9.51 -16.51 42.80
CA GLU A 342 10.46 -17.09 41.83
C GLU A 342 11.74 -16.27 41.63
#